data_AF-A0A7C1Y5R2-F1
#
_entry.id   AF-A0A7C1Y5R2-F1
#
_cell.length_a   1.000
_cell.length_b   1.000
_cell.length_c   1.000
_cell.angle_alpha   90.00
_cell.angle_beta   90.00
_cell.angle_gamma   90.00
#
_symmetry.space_group_name_H-M   'P 1'
#
loop_
_entity.id
_entity.type
_entity.pdbx_description
1 polymer ?
#
loop_
_entity_poly.entity_id
_entity_poly.type
_entity_poly.pdbx_seq_one_letter_code
_entity_poly.pdbx_strand_id
1 'polypeptide(L)'
;MRYFLTALAVVFLVSAATSIEAAVITNATRIVGSTPGQPEIVPGPSPDGLQEESRAYMDRPLYPGDMRYYHWENIPDELIGADYVMTYNHDKNPIYANAYHVSYSVTLGQSAILYIFIDDRYVIAHGSSPFTWLTDGSSGAVFRDTGLDIMLDEVNGRNVLQRFHIYGARVPAGTYTLGASCDGTGGRNFYAIAAIRGALIAGAERIGGVTAGEPGIVCGPGPGGLQEESPAFMDRPVSISDARDYCWRDVPDELLGADYVMTYNDDKMPRDTYNDRQWPNNPYDVSYSVTLHESVELCLFIDRRYVS
;
A
#
# COMPACT_ATOMS: atom_id res chain seq x y z
N MET A 1 47.22 21.84 -27.42
CA MET A 1 46.32 22.32 -26.35
C MET A 1 45.83 21.11 -25.58
N ARG A 2 46.18 20.98 -24.29
CA ARG A 2 45.62 19.97 -23.40
C ARG A 2 44.47 20.64 -22.65
N TYR A 3 43.24 20.16 -22.82
CA TYR A 3 42.10 20.61 -22.03
C TYR A 3 42.18 19.93 -20.66
N PHE A 4 42.36 20.73 -19.61
CA PHE A 4 42.12 20.30 -18.24
C PHE A 4 40.61 20.36 -18.00
N LEU A 5 39.96 19.21 -17.81
CA LEU A 5 38.64 19.14 -17.20
C LEU A 5 38.81 19.24 -15.69
N THR A 6 38.31 20.33 -15.10
CA THR A 6 38.18 20.49 -13.65
C THR A 6 36.84 19.87 -13.25
N ALA A 7 36.85 18.67 -12.68
CA ALA A 7 35.65 18.07 -12.09
C ALA A 7 35.39 18.73 -10.71
N LEU A 8 34.28 19.46 -10.60
CA LEU A 8 33.82 20.04 -9.34
C LEU A 8 33.04 18.95 -8.58
N ALA A 9 33.67 18.34 -7.57
CA ALA A 9 32.99 17.41 -6.68
C ALA A 9 32.13 18.21 -5.68
N VAL A 10 30.81 18.21 -5.88
CA VAL A 10 29.86 18.72 -4.88
C VAL A 10 29.68 17.61 -3.82
N VAL A 11 30.29 17.81 -2.65
CA VAL A 11 30.09 16.93 -1.49
C VAL A 11 28.78 17.35 -0.81
N PHE A 12 27.70 16.58 -1.06
CA PHE A 12 26.47 16.68 -0.26
C PHE A 12 26.68 15.94 1.06
N LEU A 13 26.68 16.68 2.17
CA LEU A 13 26.53 16.10 3.50
C LEU A 13 25.10 15.57 3.64
N VAL A 14 24.91 14.27 3.41
CA VAL A 14 23.67 13.58 3.75
C VAL A 14 23.65 13.42 5.27
N SER A 15 22.92 14.31 5.94
CA SER A 15 22.59 14.11 7.34
C SER A 15 21.51 13.02 7.38
N ALA A 16 21.83 11.84 7.90
CA ALA A 16 20.83 10.81 8.15
C ALA A 16 19.89 11.32 9.25
N ALA A 17 18.79 11.96 8.85
CA ALA A 17 17.66 12.18 9.73
C ALA A 17 17.02 10.81 9.97
N THR A 18 17.00 10.34 11.21
CA THR A 18 16.11 9.25 11.61
C THR A 18 14.69 9.77 11.45
N SER A 19 14.06 9.51 10.31
CA SER A 19 12.63 9.72 10.12
C SER A 19 11.92 8.74 11.04
N ILE A 20 11.29 9.24 12.10
CA ILE A 20 10.22 8.49 12.75
C ILE A 20 9.14 8.40 11.69
N GLU A 21 8.90 7.20 11.18
CA GLU A 21 7.83 7.00 10.23
C GLU A 21 6.52 7.39 10.93
N ALA A 22 5.84 8.41 10.41
CA ALA A 22 4.59 8.85 10.99
C ALA A 22 3.53 7.77 10.78
N ALA A 23 2.79 7.44 11.85
CA ALA A 23 1.66 6.52 11.79
C ALA A 23 0.73 6.91 10.64
N VAL A 24 0.40 5.94 9.79
CA VAL A 24 -0.56 6.06 8.71
C VAL A 24 -1.95 6.27 9.29
N ILE A 25 -2.32 5.50 10.31
CA ILE A 25 -3.57 5.64 11.06
C ILE A 25 -3.34 6.63 12.22
N THR A 26 -4.01 7.77 12.14
CA THR A 26 -3.88 8.86 13.11
C THR A 26 -5.02 8.91 14.13
N ASN A 27 -6.16 8.27 13.83
CA ASN A 27 -7.27 8.14 14.76
C ASN A 27 -8.14 6.92 14.41
N ALA A 28 -8.72 6.29 15.43
CA ALA A 28 -9.69 5.22 15.30
C ALA A 28 -10.75 5.41 16.37
N THR A 29 -12.00 5.54 15.96
CA THR A 29 -13.13 5.72 16.89
C THR A 29 -14.21 4.69 16.60
N ARG A 30 -14.81 4.18 17.67
CA ARG A 30 -15.90 3.21 17.62
C ARG A 30 -17.17 3.87 18.13
N ILE A 31 -18.19 3.87 17.29
CA ILE A 31 -19.49 4.49 17.54
C ILE A 31 -20.48 3.39 17.90
N VAL A 32 -21.28 3.63 18.95
CA VAL A 32 -22.30 2.71 19.47
C VAL A 32 -21.79 1.28 19.68
N GLY A 33 -20.61 1.14 20.29
CA GLY A 33 -20.06 -0.16 20.64
C GLY A 33 -21.01 -1.03 21.47
N SER A 34 -20.88 -2.35 21.31
CA SER A 34 -21.60 -3.36 22.10
C SER A 34 -21.11 -3.45 23.56
N THR A 35 -19.92 -2.95 23.83
CA THR A 35 -19.24 -2.91 25.14
C THR A 35 -18.59 -1.53 25.35
N PRO A 36 -18.28 -1.11 26.58
CA PRO A 36 -17.53 0.13 26.81
C PRO A 36 -16.11 0.08 26.21
N GLY A 37 -15.58 1.24 25.81
CA GLY A 37 -14.20 1.40 25.34
C GLY A 37 -14.09 1.86 23.89
N GLN A 38 -12.88 2.22 23.50
CA GLN A 38 -12.49 2.60 22.13
C GLN A 38 -11.43 1.63 21.62
N PRO A 39 -11.33 1.44 20.29
CA PRO A 39 -10.26 0.67 19.70
C PRO A 39 -8.91 1.30 20.00
N GLU A 40 -7.88 0.49 19.92
CA GLU A 40 -6.50 0.93 20.04
C GLU A 40 -5.84 0.86 18.67
N ILE A 41 -5.11 1.92 18.31
CA ILE A 41 -4.23 1.91 17.14
C ILE A 41 -2.91 1.35 17.63
N VAL A 42 -2.42 0.37 16.89
CA VAL A 42 -1.09 -0.17 17.07
C VAL A 42 -0.26 0.33 15.90
N PRO A 43 0.59 1.36 16.12
CA PRO A 43 1.35 1.99 15.05
C PRO A 43 2.50 1.09 14.61
N GLY A 44 2.78 1.09 13.32
CA GLY A 44 4.01 0.57 12.75
C GLY A 44 5.09 1.65 12.57
N PRO A 45 6.28 1.26 12.05
CA PRO A 45 6.70 -0.13 11.80
C PRO A 45 7.17 -0.86 13.08
N SER A 46 7.58 -2.13 12.93
CA SER A 46 8.10 -3.01 13.99
C SER A 46 9.00 -2.30 15.04
N PRO A 47 8.90 -2.64 16.33
CA PRO A 47 8.31 -3.88 16.86
C PRO A 47 6.83 -3.79 17.22
N ASP A 48 6.19 -2.64 17.01
CA ASP A 48 4.86 -2.41 17.58
C ASP A 48 3.74 -2.74 16.57
N GLY A 49 3.94 -2.55 15.26
CA GLY A 49 2.94 -2.78 14.21
C GLY A 49 2.49 -4.23 14.01
N LEU A 50 1.68 -4.47 12.97
CA LEU A 50 1.11 -5.79 12.68
C LEU A 50 2.23 -6.82 12.45
N GLN A 51 2.29 -7.87 13.28
CA GLN A 51 3.31 -8.92 13.22
C GLN A 51 2.78 -10.22 13.80
N GLU A 52 3.48 -11.33 13.56
CA GLU A 52 3.13 -12.61 14.17
C GLU A 52 2.95 -12.47 15.69
N GLU A 53 1.97 -13.17 16.25
CA GLU A 53 1.61 -13.12 17.68
C GLU A 53 1.06 -11.76 18.16
N SER A 54 0.90 -10.78 17.27
CA SER A 54 0.28 -9.49 17.64
C SER A 54 -1.19 -9.68 18.00
N ARG A 55 -1.61 -8.99 19.05
CA ARG A 55 -2.96 -9.12 19.61
C ARG A 55 -3.99 -8.54 18.63
N ALA A 56 -5.06 -9.30 18.39
CA ALA A 56 -6.07 -8.92 17.39
C ALA A 56 -7.21 -8.04 17.94
N TYR A 57 -7.61 -8.23 19.20
CA TYR A 57 -8.81 -7.59 19.76
C TYR A 57 -8.63 -7.04 21.19
N MET A 58 -9.34 -5.96 21.50
CA MET A 58 -9.33 -5.28 22.80
C MET A 58 -10.03 -6.06 23.92
N ASP A 59 -11.13 -6.74 23.62
CA ASP A 59 -12.07 -7.33 24.58
C ASP A 59 -11.87 -8.83 24.84
N ARG A 60 -10.65 -9.30 24.60
CA ARG A 60 -10.19 -10.67 24.82
C ARG A 60 -8.85 -10.56 25.55
N PRO A 61 -8.85 -10.46 26.89
CA PRO A 61 -9.28 -11.52 27.82
C PRO A 61 -10.63 -11.30 28.52
N LEU A 62 -11.43 -12.36 28.71
CA LEU A 62 -12.79 -12.27 29.27
C LEU A 62 -12.84 -11.95 30.78
N TYR A 63 -11.80 -12.28 31.55
CA TYR A 63 -11.77 -12.13 33.01
C TYR A 63 -10.35 -11.89 33.54
N PRO A 64 -10.19 -11.26 34.73
CA PRO A 64 -8.90 -11.26 35.44
C PRO A 64 -8.41 -12.69 35.66
N GLY A 65 -7.29 -13.06 35.04
CA GLY A 65 -6.73 -14.42 35.06
C GLY A 65 -7.09 -15.29 33.85
N ASP A 66 -7.94 -14.83 32.95
CA ASP A 66 -8.13 -15.47 31.64
C ASP A 66 -6.94 -15.09 30.74
N MET A 67 -6.05 -16.04 30.48
CA MET A 67 -4.90 -15.86 29.60
C MET A 67 -5.25 -16.11 28.12
N ARG A 68 -6.54 -16.25 27.78
CA ARG A 68 -6.98 -16.37 26.39
C ARG A 68 -7.03 -15.00 25.73
N TYR A 69 -6.28 -14.88 24.65
CA TYR A 69 -6.39 -13.78 23.73
C TYR A 69 -6.29 -14.32 22.30
N TYR A 70 -6.73 -13.50 21.35
CA TYR A 70 -6.58 -13.82 19.95
C TYR A 70 -5.40 -13.03 19.40
N HIS A 71 -4.64 -13.69 18.53
CA HIS A 71 -3.50 -13.09 17.87
C HIS A 71 -3.46 -13.46 16.38
N TRP A 72 -2.74 -12.66 15.63
CA TRP A 72 -2.53 -12.86 14.21
C TRP A 72 -1.40 -13.85 13.96
N GLU A 73 -1.62 -14.70 12.95
CA GLU A 73 -0.75 -15.78 12.52
C GLU A 73 -0.68 -15.78 10.98
N ASN A 74 0.45 -16.21 10.42
CA ASN A 74 0.66 -16.33 8.96
C ASN A 74 0.30 -15.02 8.24
N ILE A 75 0.89 -13.91 8.69
CA ILE A 75 0.65 -12.58 8.12
C ILE A 75 1.38 -12.49 6.77
N PRO A 76 0.70 -12.05 5.68
CA PRO A 76 1.38 -11.77 4.42
C PRO A 76 2.51 -10.77 4.60
N ASP A 77 3.63 -10.99 3.92
CA ASP A 77 4.84 -10.16 4.04
C ASP A 77 4.54 -8.67 3.79
N GLU A 78 3.60 -8.36 2.89
CA GLU A 78 3.19 -6.99 2.56
C GLU A 78 2.45 -6.26 3.69
N LEU A 79 2.02 -6.97 4.72
CA LEU A 79 1.28 -6.44 5.87
C LEU A 79 2.10 -6.44 7.17
N ILE A 80 3.28 -7.07 7.18
CA ILE A 80 4.18 -7.01 8.34
C ILE A 80 4.60 -5.55 8.58
N GLY A 81 4.43 -5.07 9.81
CA GLY A 81 4.71 -3.70 10.22
C GLY A 81 3.62 -2.70 9.87
N ALA A 82 2.48 -3.10 9.32
CA ALA A 82 1.37 -2.19 9.07
C ALA A 82 0.82 -1.57 10.36
N ASP A 83 0.35 -0.33 10.28
CA ASP A 83 -0.53 0.21 11.31
C ASP A 83 -1.80 -0.64 11.34
N TYR A 84 -2.29 -1.03 12.51
CA TYR A 84 -3.56 -1.73 12.60
C TYR A 84 -4.39 -1.29 13.80
N VAL A 85 -5.68 -1.60 13.73
CA VAL A 85 -6.65 -1.25 14.77
C VAL A 85 -7.08 -2.52 15.49
N MET A 86 -6.80 -2.60 16.79
CA MET A 86 -7.39 -3.61 17.66
C MET A 86 -8.87 -3.28 17.87
N THR A 87 -9.75 -4.00 17.16
CA THR A 87 -11.21 -3.85 17.26
C THR A 87 -11.77 -4.62 18.47
N TYR A 88 -13.08 -4.52 18.70
CA TYR A 88 -13.79 -5.28 19.73
C TYR A 88 -14.52 -6.46 19.10
N ASN A 89 -14.14 -7.68 19.47
CA ASN A 89 -14.73 -8.87 18.90
C ASN A 89 -16.19 -9.09 19.35
N HIS A 90 -16.66 -8.45 20.43
CA HIS A 90 -18.05 -8.53 20.88
C HIS A 90 -19.01 -7.75 19.98
N ASP A 91 -18.52 -6.85 19.13
CA ASP A 91 -19.35 -6.03 18.24
C ASP A 91 -20.07 -6.81 17.14
N LYS A 92 -19.70 -8.09 16.94
CA LYS A 92 -20.39 -9.01 16.05
C LYS A 92 -21.62 -9.67 16.69
N ASN A 93 -21.78 -9.58 18.02
CA ASN A 93 -22.62 -10.50 18.76
C ASN A 93 -24.06 -9.95 18.92
N PRO A 94 -25.07 -10.59 18.32
CA PRO A 94 -26.45 -10.10 18.33
C PRO A 94 -27.12 -10.08 19.70
N ILE A 95 -26.49 -10.64 20.74
CA ILE A 95 -26.96 -10.48 22.13
C ILE A 95 -26.93 -9.01 22.57
N TYR A 96 -26.06 -8.21 21.96
CA TYR A 96 -25.98 -6.77 22.19
C TYR A 96 -26.83 -6.05 21.14
N ALA A 97 -27.80 -5.25 21.58
CA ALA A 97 -28.69 -4.51 20.68
C ALA A 97 -27.93 -3.63 19.67
N ASN A 98 -26.76 -3.11 20.07
CA ASN A 98 -25.95 -2.23 19.23
C ASN A 98 -25.12 -2.96 18.17
N ALA A 99 -25.01 -4.30 18.20
CA ALA A 99 -24.15 -5.04 17.27
C ALA A 99 -24.52 -4.82 15.78
N TYR A 100 -25.78 -4.51 15.49
CA TYR A 100 -26.26 -4.18 14.14
C TYR A 100 -26.02 -2.73 13.72
N HIS A 101 -25.56 -1.88 14.62
CA HIS A 101 -25.42 -0.43 14.42
C HIS A 101 -24.00 0.08 14.65
N VAL A 102 -23.11 -0.77 15.16
CA VAL A 102 -21.71 -0.43 15.39
C VAL A 102 -21.02 0.04 14.11
N SER A 103 -20.21 1.08 14.22
CA SER A 103 -19.32 1.52 13.17
C SER A 103 -17.96 1.91 13.71
N TYR A 104 -16.94 1.77 12.86
CA TYR A 104 -15.56 2.16 13.14
C TYR A 104 -15.15 3.24 12.16
N SER A 105 -14.78 4.41 12.67
CA SER A 105 -14.22 5.50 11.86
C SER A 105 -12.70 5.52 12.03
N VAL A 106 -11.97 5.35 10.92
CA VAL A 106 -10.50 5.33 10.88
C VAL A 106 -10.01 6.53 10.09
N THR A 107 -9.14 7.35 10.68
CA THR A 107 -8.53 8.53 10.05
C THR A 107 -7.11 8.22 9.64
N LEU A 108 -6.80 8.47 8.37
CA LEU A 108 -5.49 8.33 7.77
C LEU A 108 -4.84 9.69 7.62
N GLY A 109 -3.59 9.82 8.08
CA GLY A 109 -2.82 11.07 7.98
C GLY A 109 -2.26 11.34 6.58
N GLN A 110 -2.24 10.32 5.73
CA GLN A 110 -1.64 10.33 4.40
C GLN A 110 -2.33 9.33 3.47
N SER A 111 -1.95 9.34 2.19
CA SER A 111 -2.36 8.31 1.23
C SER A 111 -1.92 6.93 1.71
N ALA A 112 -2.81 5.95 1.60
CA ALA A 112 -2.62 4.60 2.13
C ALA A 112 -3.27 3.55 1.23
N ILE A 113 -2.90 2.29 1.43
CA ILE A 113 -3.82 1.18 1.20
C ILE A 113 -4.44 0.84 2.54
N LEU A 114 -5.76 0.97 2.63
CA LEU A 114 -6.56 0.57 3.77
C LEU A 114 -7.05 -0.87 3.55
N TYR A 115 -6.74 -1.75 4.50
CA TYR A 115 -7.08 -3.16 4.48
C TYR A 115 -8.14 -3.49 5.53
N ILE A 116 -9.03 -4.40 5.18
CA ILE A 116 -10.06 -4.96 6.05
C ILE A 116 -9.93 -6.47 6.04
N PHE A 117 -9.76 -7.07 7.22
CA PHE A 117 -9.67 -8.51 7.37
C PHE A 117 -11.06 -9.05 7.70
N ILE A 118 -11.59 -9.92 6.86
CA ILE A 118 -12.94 -10.48 6.98
C ILE A 118 -12.86 -11.97 7.26
N ASP A 119 -13.42 -12.42 8.39
CA ASP A 119 -13.50 -13.83 8.75
C ASP A 119 -14.15 -14.65 7.61
N ASP A 120 -13.46 -15.69 7.15
CA ASP A 120 -13.86 -16.56 6.02
C ASP A 120 -15.27 -17.14 6.18
N ARG A 121 -15.75 -17.32 7.41
CA ARG A 121 -17.11 -17.81 7.66
C ARG A 121 -18.18 -16.81 7.23
N TYR A 122 -17.88 -15.51 7.14
CA TYR A 122 -18.78 -14.55 6.50
C TYR A 122 -18.80 -14.75 4.99
N VAL A 123 -17.62 -14.91 4.38
CA VAL A 123 -17.48 -15.12 2.94
C VAL A 123 -18.19 -16.39 2.48
N ILE A 124 -18.03 -17.49 3.22
CA ILE A 124 -18.73 -18.76 2.95
C ILE A 124 -20.25 -18.60 3.03
N ALA A 125 -20.75 -17.79 3.96
CA ALA A 125 -22.18 -17.68 4.20
C ALA A 125 -22.89 -16.66 3.31
N HIS A 126 -22.20 -15.57 2.95
CA HIS A 126 -22.81 -14.41 2.29
C HIS A 126 -22.15 -14.07 0.93
N GLY A 127 -21.12 -14.83 0.53
CA GLY A 127 -20.38 -14.63 -0.73
C GLY A 127 -19.16 -13.73 -0.56
N SER A 128 -18.46 -13.46 -1.68
CA SER A 128 -17.19 -12.72 -1.75
C SER A 128 -17.25 -11.25 -1.30
N SER A 129 -18.43 -10.72 -0.98
CA SER A 129 -18.61 -9.36 -0.47
C SER A 129 -19.67 -9.42 0.64
N PRO A 130 -19.34 -9.97 1.82
CA PRO A 130 -20.35 -10.33 2.81
C PRO A 130 -21.02 -9.13 3.48
N PHE A 131 -20.46 -7.93 3.31
CA PHE A 131 -21.02 -6.68 3.82
C PHE A 131 -21.13 -5.63 2.71
N THR A 132 -22.28 -4.98 2.56
CA THR A 132 -22.51 -4.02 1.47
C THR A 132 -21.54 -2.83 1.51
N TRP A 133 -21.20 -2.35 2.71
CA TRP A 133 -20.29 -1.23 2.94
C TRP A 133 -18.86 -1.47 2.45
N LEU A 134 -18.47 -2.73 2.18
CA LEU A 134 -17.19 -3.05 1.55
C LEU A 134 -17.16 -2.58 0.08
N THR A 135 -18.29 -2.64 -0.62
CA THR A 135 -18.31 -2.50 -2.09
C THR A 135 -19.17 -1.36 -2.61
N ASP A 136 -20.11 -0.85 -1.83
CA ASP A 136 -21.07 0.19 -2.27
C ASP A 136 -20.54 1.63 -2.15
N GLY A 137 -19.34 1.82 -1.59
CA GLY A 137 -18.71 3.13 -1.41
C GLY A 137 -19.19 3.90 -0.17
N SER A 138 -20.16 3.38 0.60
CA SER A 138 -20.70 4.05 1.80
C SER A 138 -19.66 4.24 2.91
N SER A 139 -18.57 3.45 2.88
CA SER A 139 -17.44 3.57 3.80
C SER A 139 -16.44 4.67 3.43
N GLY A 140 -16.62 5.32 2.28
CA GLY A 140 -15.65 6.26 1.69
C GLY A 140 -14.65 5.58 0.76
N ALA A 141 -14.72 4.26 0.61
CA ALA A 141 -13.86 3.47 -0.28
C ALA A 141 -14.62 2.27 -0.87
N VAL A 142 -14.08 1.70 -1.95
CA VAL A 142 -14.54 0.42 -2.52
C VAL A 142 -13.42 -0.59 -2.37
N PHE A 143 -13.61 -1.52 -1.44
CA PHE A 143 -12.66 -2.56 -1.11
C PHE A 143 -12.80 -3.75 -2.05
N ARG A 144 -11.66 -4.32 -2.43
CA ARG A 144 -11.60 -5.51 -3.29
C ARG A 144 -10.82 -6.60 -2.58
N ASP A 145 -11.25 -7.83 -2.77
CA ASP A 145 -10.48 -9.00 -2.35
C ASP A 145 -9.09 -8.94 -3.01
N THR A 146 -8.06 -9.06 -2.18
CA THR A 146 -6.65 -9.03 -2.62
C THR A 146 -6.14 -10.41 -3.02
N GLY A 147 -6.88 -11.47 -2.68
CA GLY A 147 -6.41 -12.86 -2.79
C GLY A 147 -5.44 -13.26 -1.66
N LEU A 148 -5.14 -12.36 -0.73
CA LEU A 148 -4.33 -12.65 0.45
C LEU A 148 -5.22 -13.12 1.61
N ASP A 149 -4.66 -14.02 2.42
CA ASP A 149 -5.27 -14.56 3.63
C ASP A 149 -4.36 -14.27 4.84
N ILE A 150 -4.98 -14.11 6.01
CA ILE A 150 -4.30 -14.06 7.32
C ILE A 150 -5.03 -14.99 8.29
N MET A 151 -4.30 -15.59 9.23
CA MET A 151 -4.86 -16.49 10.23
C MET A 151 -5.01 -15.79 11.58
N LEU A 152 -6.03 -16.19 12.32
CA LEU A 152 -6.27 -15.79 13.70
C LEU A 152 -6.23 -17.04 14.58
N ASP A 153 -5.36 -17.07 15.57
CA ASP A 153 -5.35 -18.13 16.58
C ASP A 153 -5.93 -17.63 17.92
N GLU A 154 -6.33 -18.57 18.77
CA GLU A 154 -6.79 -18.33 20.14
C GLU A 154 -5.86 -19.06 21.12
N VAL A 155 -4.92 -18.32 21.72
CA VAL A 155 -4.04 -18.87 22.76
C VAL A 155 -4.86 -19.43 23.92
N ASN A 156 -4.51 -20.63 24.40
CA ASN A 156 -5.22 -21.33 25.47
C ASN A 156 -6.73 -21.56 25.15
N GLY A 157 -7.10 -21.50 23.87
CA GLY A 157 -8.46 -21.60 23.38
C GLY A 157 -8.76 -22.94 22.72
N ARG A 158 -9.56 -22.90 21.65
CA ARG A 158 -9.97 -24.11 20.90
C ARG A 158 -8.86 -24.67 20.01
N ASN A 159 -7.71 -24.00 19.88
CA ASN A 159 -6.60 -24.32 18.98
C ASN A 159 -7.09 -24.53 17.53
N VAL A 160 -7.87 -23.59 17.00
CA VAL A 160 -8.34 -23.62 15.62
C VAL A 160 -7.94 -22.30 14.96
N LEU A 161 -7.00 -22.39 14.02
CA LEU A 161 -6.65 -21.28 13.14
C LEU A 161 -7.87 -20.88 12.32
N GLN A 162 -8.35 -19.66 12.54
CA GLN A 162 -9.47 -19.09 11.81
C GLN A 162 -8.93 -18.19 10.70
N ARG A 163 -9.26 -18.55 9.45
CA ARG A 163 -8.87 -17.77 8.27
C ARG A 163 -9.68 -16.49 8.11
N PHE A 164 -9.01 -15.44 7.67
CA PHE A 164 -9.57 -14.16 7.24
C PHE A 164 -9.10 -13.82 5.82
N HIS A 165 -10.03 -13.38 4.97
CA HIS A 165 -9.72 -12.81 3.67
C HIS A 165 -9.37 -11.33 3.83
N ILE A 166 -8.38 -10.86 3.08
CA ILE A 166 -7.93 -9.47 3.11
C ILE A 166 -8.53 -8.71 1.93
N TYR A 167 -9.28 -7.67 2.24
CA TYR A 167 -9.81 -6.72 1.26
C TYR A 167 -9.03 -5.41 1.34
N GLY A 168 -8.63 -4.85 0.20
CA GLY A 168 -7.83 -3.62 0.13
C GLY A 168 -8.47 -2.53 -0.70
N ALA A 169 -8.22 -1.28 -0.33
CA ALA A 169 -8.54 -0.10 -1.13
C ALA A 169 -7.41 0.95 -1.02
N ARG A 170 -6.97 1.48 -2.17
CA ARG A 170 -6.09 2.66 -2.23
C ARG A 170 -6.93 3.90 -1.94
N VAL A 171 -6.53 4.67 -0.95
CA VAL A 171 -7.31 5.79 -0.45
C VAL A 171 -6.41 6.99 -0.08
N PRO A 172 -6.84 8.23 -0.31
CA PRO A 172 -6.11 9.41 0.16
C PRO A 172 -6.15 9.55 1.69
N ALA A 173 -5.46 10.55 2.24
CA ALA A 173 -5.66 10.97 3.62
C ALA A 173 -7.14 11.34 3.85
N GLY A 174 -7.70 10.94 4.99
CA GLY A 174 -9.11 11.15 5.27
C GLY A 174 -9.68 10.19 6.31
N THR A 175 -10.98 10.29 6.58
CA THR A 175 -11.68 9.43 7.54
C THR A 175 -12.63 8.49 6.82
N TYR A 176 -12.52 7.20 7.09
CA TYR A 176 -13.30 6.11 6.50
C TYR A 176 -14.17 5.47 7.57
N THR A 177 -15.47 5.27 7.28
CA THR A 177 -16.43 4.74 8.27
C THR A 177 -16.91 3.36 7.88
N LEU A 178 -16.46 2.34 8.61
CA LEU A 178 -16.73 0.94 8.37
C LEU A 178 -17.98 0.52 9.14
N GLY A 179 -18.90 -0.17 8.48
CA GLY A 179 -20.19 -0.55 9.05
C GLY A 179 -20.12 -1.74 10.00
N ALA A 180 -21.29 -2.21 10.43
CA ALA A 180 -21.42 -3.38 11.30
C ALA A 180 -21.08 -4.69 10.55
N SER A 181 -20.66 -5.70 11.31
CA SER A 181 -20.45 -7.08 10.82
C SER A 181 -21.46 -8.08 11.39
N CYS A 182 -22.36 -7.66 12.28
CA CYS A 182 -23.34 -8.54 12.89
C CYS A 182 -24.31 -9.10 11.83
N ASP A 183 -24.38 -10.42 11.73
CA ASP A 183 -25.27 -11.14 10.80
C ASP A 183 -26.31 -12.01 11.52
N GLY A 184 -26.51 -11.77 12.82
CA GLY A 184 -27.48 -12.48 13.63
C GLY A 184 -27.02 -13.81 14.24
N THR A 185 -25.76 -14.23 14.03
CA THR A 185 -25.26 -15.52 14.57
C THR A 185 -24.35 -15.39 15.80
N GLY A 186 -23.52 -14.34 15.87
CA GLY A 186 -22.49 -14.15 16.89
C GLY A 186 -21.31 -15.14 16.87
N GLY A 187 -21.35 -16.15 15.99
CA GLY A 187 -20.36 -17.24 15.97
C GLY A 187 -19.07 -16.96 15.19
N ARG A 188 -19.05 -15.89 14.38
CA ARG A 188 -17.91 -15.46 13.55
C ARG A 188 -16.95 -14.59 14.34
N ASN A 189 -15.92 -13.98 13.75
CA ASN A 189 -15.11 -12.94 14.38
C ASN A 189 -15.35 -11.58 13.76
N PHE A 190 -15.24 -10.50 14.54
CA PHE A 190 -15.39 -9.13 14.02
C PHE A 190 -14.23 -8.82 13.07
N TYR A 191 -14.44 -7.94 12.09
CA TYR A 191 -13.36 -7.59 11.16
C TYR A 191 -12.22 -6.85 11.88
N ALA A 192 -11.05 -6.88 11.26
CA ALA A 192 -9.91 -6.08 11.65
C ALA A 192 -9.53 -5.09 10.55
N ILE A 193 -8.72 -4.10 10.90
CA ILE A 193 -8.40 -2.97 10.02
C ILE A 193 -6.89 -2.76 10.09
N ALA A 194 -6.24 -2.64 8.94
CA ALA A 194 -4.83 -2.29 8.83
C ALA A 194 -4.63 -1.24 7.74
N ALA A 195 -3.54 -0.48 7.79
CA ALA A 195 -3.18 0.43 6.72
C ALA A 195 -1.66 0.47 6.53
N ILE A 196 -1.26 0.48 5.26
CA ILE A 196 0.12 0.75 4.85
C ILE A 196 0.14 2.00 3.99
N ARG A 197 1.26 2.71 3.95
CA ARG A 197 1.39 3.91 3.11
C ARG A 197 1.17 3.59 1.64
N GLY A 198 0.43 4.45 0.94
CA GLY A 198 -0.04 4.22 -0.41
C GLY A 198 0.65 5.16 -1.39
N ALA A 199 1.69 4.66 -2.08
CA ALA A 199 2.38 5.30 -3.21
C ALA A 199 2.98 6.70 -2.96
N LEU A 200 4.28 6.85 -3.25
CA LEU A 200 5.17 7.94 -2.88
C LEU A 200 5.33 9.02 -3.98
N ILE A 201 5.06 8.69 -5.25
CA ILE A 201 5.22 9.62 -6.37
C ILE A 201 3.92 10.42 -6.55
N ALA A 202 4.00 11.73 -6.33
CA ALA A 202 2.88 12.67 -6.43
C ALA A 202 2.66 13.22 -7.85
N GLY A 203 3.68 13.16 -8.69
CA GLY A 203 3.63 13.68 -10.06
C GLY A 203 4.95 13.45 -10.79
N ALA A 204 4.89 13.41 -12.11
CA ALA A 204 6.04 13.39 -13.00
C ALA A 204 5.72 14.24 -14.23
N GLU A 205 6.55 15.24 -14.50
CA GLU A 205 6.43 16.13 -15.67
C GLU A 205 7.69 16.00 -16.53
N ARG A 206 7.49 15.94 -17.84
CA ARG A 206 8.58 16.02 -18.81
C ARG A 206 8.78 17.46 -19.25
N ILE A 207 9.97 18.00 -18.99
CA ILE A 207 10.37 19.35 -19.35
C ILE A 207 11.32 19.25 -20.57
N GLY A 208 10.83 19.62 -21.75
CA GLY A 208 11.57 19.57 -23.02
C GLY A 208 11.37 18.28 -23.84
N GLY A 209 12.04 18.17 -25.00
CA GLY A 209 12.04 16.97 -25.87
C GLY A 209 11.13 17.04 -27.12
N VAL A 210 11.25 16.03 -28.00
CA VAL A 210 10.71 16.06 -29.39
C VAL A 210 9.35 15.38 -29.55
N THR A 211 9.04 14.39 -28.72
CA THR A 211 7.75 13.66 -28.73
C THR A 211 6.73 14.34 -27.79
N ALA A 212 5.45 14.42 -28.16
CA ALA A 212 4.39 14.92 -27.27
C ALA A 212 3.86 13.80 -26.35
N GLY A 213 3.87 14.01 -25.03
CA GLY A 213 3.30 13.08 -24.04
C GLY A 213 3.87 13.29 -22.63
N GLU A 214 3.05 13.06 -21.61
CA GLU A 214 3.44 13.10 -20.19
C GLU A 214 4.11 11.78 -19.77
N PRO A 215 5.10 11.80 -18.85
CA PRO A 215 5.67 10.58 -18.26
C PRO A 215 4.57 9.71 -17.64
N GLY A 216 4.76 8.39 -17.67
CA GLY A 216 3.88 7.47 -16.96
C GLY A 216 4.31 7.33 -15.51
N ILE A 217 3.37 7.38 -14.57
CA ILE A 217 3.63 7.05 -13.17
C ILE A 217 2.98 5.70 -12.89
N VAL A 218 3.73 4.78 -12.28
CA VAL A 218 3.23 3.49 -11.82
C VAL A 218 3.40 3.46 -10.31
N CYS A 219 2.34 3.11 -9.58
CA CYS A 219 2.21 3.36 -8.14
C CYS A 219 1.82 2.11 -7.34
N GLY A 220 2.64 1.81 -6.33
CA GLY A 220 2.28 1.20 -5.05
C GLY A 220 2.66 -0.27 -4.86
N PRO A 221 2.57 -0.80 -3.62
CA PRO A 221 2.98 -2.17 -3.33
C PRO A 221 2.01 -3.20 -3.96
N GLY A 222 2.54 -4.38 -4.31
CA GLY A 222 1.83 -5.45 -5.03
C GLY A 222 1.77 -5.25 -6.55
N PRO A 223 0.79 -5.84 -7.29
CA PRO A 223 0.75 -5.86 -8.75
C PRO A 223 0.61 -4.48 -9.44
N GLY A 224 0.60 -3.37 -8.68
CA GLY A 224 0.52 -2.00 -9.16
C GLY A 224 1.84 -1.21 -9.17
N GLY A 225 2.92 -1.75 -8.61
CA GLY A 225 4.25 -1.11 -8.58
C GLY A 225 5.24 -1.77 -9.53
N LEU A 226 6.51 -1.39 -9.43
CA LEU A 226 7.61 -1.99 -10.18
C LEU A 226 7.68 -3.50 -9.92
N GLN A 227 7.63 -4.31 -10.96
CA GLN A 227 7.72 -5.76 -10.91
C GLN A 227 8.60 -6.28 -12.04
N GLU A 228 8.92 -7.57 -11.98
CA GLU A 228 9.35 -8.31 -13.16
C GLU A 228 8.32 -8.12 -14.29
N GLU A 229 8.81 -7.97 -15.52
CA GLU A 229 8.00 -7.71 -16.71
C GLU A 229 7.28 -6.35 -16.76
N SER A 230 7.41 -5.50 -15.73
CA SER A 230 6.86 -4.14 -15.76
C SER A 230 7.44 -3.36 -16.94
N PRO A 231 6.63 -2.59 -17.70
CA PRO A 231 7.15 -1.79 -18.80
C PRO A 231 8.15 -0.74 -18.29
N ALA A 232 9.31 -0.64 -18.93
CA ALA A 232 10.34 0.32 -18.54
C ALA A 232 10.12 1.72 -19.15
N PHE A 233 9.42 1.81 -20.29
CA PHE A 233 9.27 3.05 -21.06
C PHE A 233 7.86 3.27 -21.61
N MET A 234 7.49 4.53 -21.82
CA MET A 234 6.16 4.95 -22.29
C MET A 234 5.88 4.68 -23.77
N ASP A 235 6.87 4.88 -24.64
CA ASP A 235 6.77 4.80 -26.10
C ASP A 235 7.03 3.42 -26.68
N ARG A 236 7.28 2.43 -25.82
CA ARG A 236 7.60 1.06 -26.18
C ARG A 236 6.60 0.10 -25.52
N PRO A 237 5.33 0.08 -25.97
CA PRO A 237 4.31 -0.78 -25.36
C PRO A 237 4.66 -2.26 -25.53
N VAL A 238 4.20 -3.07 -24.58
CA VAL A 238 4.32 -4.53 -24.64
C VAL A 238 3.49 -5.05 -25.82
N SER A 239 4.18 -5.58 -26.82
CA SER A 239 3.56 -6.38 -27.87
C SER A 239 3.32 -7.78 -27.30
N ILE A 240 2.07 -8.27 -27.36
CA ILE A 240 1.67 -9.61 -26.87
C ILE A 240 2.45 -10.73 -27.61
N SER A 241 3.03 -10.47 -28.79
CA SER A 241 3.87 -11.43 -29.50
C SER A 241 5.36 -11.36 -29.16
N ASP A 242 5.84 -10.24 -28.63
CA ASP A 242 7.28 -9.95 -28.41
C ASP A 242 7.51 -9.28 -27.05
N ALA A 243 7.03 -9.90 -25.96
CA ALA A 243 7.19 -9.43 -24.58
C ALA A 243 8.65 -9.47 -24.06
N ARG A 244 9.66 -9.24 -24.91
CA ARG A 244 11.06 -9.50 -24.59
C ARG A 244 12.02 -8.32 -24.55
N ASP A 245 11.68 -7.12 -25.01
CA ASP A 245 12.75 -6.14 -25.25
C ASP A 245 12.77 -4.89 -24.36
N TYR A 246 11.69 -4.52 -23.64
CA TYR A 246 11.65 -3.25 -22.88
C TYR A 246 10.87 -3.32 -21.56
N CYS A 247 10.84 -4.49 -20.94
CA CYS A 247 10.40 -4.63 -19.56
C CYS A 247 11.59 -4.64 -18.62
N TRP A 248 11.33 -4.30 -17.36
CA TRP A 248 12.26 -4.58 -16.28
C TRP A 248 12.44 -6.09 -16.12
N ARG A 249 13.70 -6.47 -15.94
CA ARG A 249 14.16 -7.84 -15.73
C ARG A 249 15.17 -7.81 -14.61
N ASP A 250 15.17 -8.86 -13.80
CA ASP A 250 16.09 -9.00 -12.66
C ASP A 250 15.97 -7.77 -11.74
N VAL A 251 14.73 -7.33 -11.48
CA VAL A 251 14.41 -6.23 -10.58
C VAL A 251 14.92 -6.61 -9.19
N PRO A 252 15.81 -5.80 -8.59
CA PRO A 252 16.25 -6.03 -7.22
C PRO A 252 15.05 -6.17 -6.28
N ASP A 253 15.08 -7.17 -5.40
CA ASP A 253 13.97 -7.45 -4.47
C ASP A 253 13.53 -6.19 -3.68
N GLU A 254 14.50 -5.33 -3.36
CA GLU A 254 14.31 -4.04 -2.67
C GLU A 254 13.52 -2.98 -3.46
N LEU A 255 13.35 -3.17 -4.77
CA LEU A 255 12.62 -2.28 -5.66
C LEU A 255 11.27 -2.88 -6.12
N LEU A 256 10.96 -4.13 -5.76
CA LEU A 256 9.66 -4.73 -6.07
C LEU A 256 8.53 -4.01 -5.32
N GLY A 257 7.47 -3.64 -6.04
CA GLY A 257 6.34 -2.85 -5.52
C GLY A 257 6.63 -1.35 -5.38
N ALA A 258 7.82 -0.87 -5.77
CA ALA A 258 8.14 0.54 -5.73
C ALA A 258 7.29 1.33 -6.72
N ASP A 259 6.97 2.58 -6.35
CA ASP A 259 6.52 3.54 -7.34
C ASP A 259 7.66 3.83 -8.32
N TYR A 260 7.35 3.90 -9.61
CA TYR A 260 8.35 4.29 -10.59
C TYR A 260 7.75 5.16 -11.70
N VAL A 261 8.59 6.00 -12.26
CA VAL A 261 8.25 6.83 -13.42
C VAL A 261 8.78 6.16 -14.68
N MET A 262 7.88 5.84 -15.61
CA MET A 262 8.22 5.47 -16.97
C MET A 262 8.58 6.72 -17.76
N THR A 263 9.82 6.76 -18.26
CA THR A 263 10.31 7.79 -19.17
C THR A 263 10.10 7.38 -20.62
N TYR A 264 10.36 8.29 -21.56
CA TYR A 264 10.33 7.99 -23.00
C TYR A 264 11.71 7.53 -23.45
N ASN A 265 11.80 6.33 -24.03
CA ASN A 265 13.06 5.79 -24.51
C ASN A 265 13.61 6.60 -25.70
N ASP A 266 12.74 7.16 -26.54
CA ASP A 266 13.12 7.96 -27.70
C ASP A 266 13.71 9.34 -27.31
N ASP A 267 13.63 9.75 -26.04
CA ASP A 267 14.31 10.95 -25.53
C ASP A 267 15.84 10.81 -25.54
N LYS A 268 16.37 9.59 -25.75
CA LYS A 268 17.80 9.34 -25.90
C LYS A 268 18.38 9.68 -27.28
N MET A 269 17.55 9.95 -28.29
CA MET A 269 18.01 10.02 -29.68
C MET A 269 18.12 11.46 -30.20
N PRO A 270 19.29 11.87 -30.75
CA PRO A 270 19.29 12.75 -31.91
C PRO A 270 18.72 11.93 -33.07
N ARG A 271 17.54 12.30 -33.58
CA ARG A 271 17.02 11.69 -34.82
C ARG A 271 17.72 12.29 -36.05
N ASP A 272 19.04 12.23 -36.07
CA ASP A 272 19.91 12.62 -37.18
C ASP A 272 20.96 11.53 -37.46
N THR A 273 20.53 10.29 -37.66
CA THR A 273 21.13 9.40 -38.68
C THR A 273 20.06 8.57 -39.37
N TYR A 274 19.04 9.23 -39.92
CA TYR A 274 18.47 8.89 -41.23
C TYR A 274 17.74 10.13 -41.78
N ASN A 275 18.54 10.98 -42.45
CA ASN A 275 18.17 12.08 -43.35
C ASN A 275 17.73 13.43 -42.76
N ASP A 276 18.71 14.34 -42.70
CA ASP A 276 18.65 15.78 -43.04
C ASP A 276 17.26 16.41 -43.18
N ARG A 277 16.68 16.86 -42.05
CA ARG A 277 15.88 18.09 -42.01
C ARG A 277 16.19 18.83 -40.72
N GLN A 278 16.91 19.94 -40.86
CA GLN A 278 17.15 20.93 -39.80
C GLN A 278 15.83 21.33 -39.13
N TRP A 279 15.62 20.87 -37.90
CA TRP A 279 14.65 21.46 -36.99
C TRP A 279 15.33 22.62 -36.25
N PRO A 280 14.77 23.85 -36.21
CA PRO A 280 15.56 25.05 -35.87
C PRO A 280 15.85 25.26 -34.39
N ASN A 281 15.54 24.33 -33.49
CA ASN A 281 15.76 24.48 -32.06
C ASN A 281 16.31 23.16 -31.50
N ASN A 282 17.53 23.23 -30.97
CA ASN A 282 18.26 22.15 -30.33
C ASN A 282 17.61 21.82 -28.96
N PRO A 283 16.82 20.74 -28.77
CA PRO A 283 16.06 20.54 -27.54
C PRO A 283 16.69 19.42 -26.70
N TYR A 284 18.00 19.49 -26.43
CA TYR A 284 18.76 18.36 -25.87
C TYR A 284 18.83 18.29 -24.34
N ASP A 285 18.10 19.15 -23.62
CA ASP A 285 17.89 18.99 -22.19
C ASP A 285 16.47 18.48 -21.96
N VAL A 286 16.27 17.16 -22.07
CA VAL A 286 15.07 16.54 -21.51
C VAL A 286 15.30 16.40 -20.02
N SER A 287 14.51 17.11 -19.23
CA SER A 287 14.47 16.96 -17.79
C SER A 287 13.16 16.33 -17.37
N TYR A 288 13.19 15.51 -16.34
CA TYR A 288 12.00 15.01 -15.68
C TYR A 288 11.92 15.65 -14.31
N SER A 289 10.78 16.28 -14.01
CA SER A 289 10.47 16.77 -12.68
C SER A 289 9.58 15.75 -11.99
N VAL A 290 10.06 15.16 -10.91
CA VAL A 290 9.25 14.23 -10.10
C VAL A 290 8.85 14.96 -8.82
N THR A 291 7.55 15.08 -8.61
CA THR A 291 6.99 15.59 -7.36
C THR A 291 6.74 14.41 -6.45
N LEU A 292 7.20 14.51 -5.21
CA LEU A 292 7.07 13.47 -4.20
C LEU A 292 6.12 13.98 -3.11
N HIS A 293 5.28 13.10 -2.58
CA HIS A 293 4.37 13.47 -1.48
C HIS A 293 5.12 13.74 -0.17
N GLU A 294 6.35 13.25 -0.08
CA GLU A 294 7.25 13.39 1.06
C GLU A 294 8.71 13.14 0.64
N SER A 295 9.65 13.17 1.59
CA SER A 295 11.04 12.84 1.32
C SER A 295 11.20 11.33 1.12
N VAL A 296 11.72 10.91 -0.03
CA VAL A 296 11.95 9.49 -0.37
C VAL A 296 13.30 9.28 -1.01
N GLU A 297 13.77 8.03 -1.03
CA GLU A 297 14.93 7.64 -1.81
C GLU A 297 14.54 7.54 -3.29
N LEU A 298 15.26 8.27 -4.14
CA LEU A 298 15.05 8.25 -5.59
C LEU A 298 16.09 7.34 -6.22
N CYS A 299 15.64 6.23 -6.81
CA CYS A 299 16.49 5.39 -7.65
C CYS A 299 16.42 5.87 -9.10
N LEU A 300 17.57 6.30 -9.64
CA LEU A 300 17.70 6.60 -11.06
C LEU A 300 18.33 5.41 -11.79
N PHE A 301 17.55 4.79 -12.67
CA PHE A 301 18.04 3.71 -13.52
C PHE A 301 18.77 4.31 -14.72
N ILE A 302 20.10 4.25 -14.70
CA ILE A 302 20.95 4.71 -15.80
C ILE A 302 21.54 3.50 -16.51
N ASP A 303 21.43 3.48 -17.83
CA ASP A 303 22.12 2.48 -18.65
C ASP A 303 23.64 2.60 -18.43
N ARG A 304 24.26 1.48 -18.04
CA ARG A 304 25.70 1.36 -17.74
C ARG A 304 26.62 1.97 -18.79
N ARG A 305 26.18 2.05 -20.06
CA ARG A 305 26.95 2.62 -21.16
C ARG A 305 27.23 4.12 -20.99
N TYR A 306 26.46 4.81 -20.15
CA TYR A 306 26.56 6.26 -19.93
C TYR A 306 27.33 6.65 -18.64
N VAL A 307 27.83 5.69 -17.87
CA VAL A 307 28.45 5.92 -16.54
C VAL A 307 29.99 5.74 -16.58
N SER A 308 30.64 6.08 -17.69
CA SER A 308 32.10 5.94 -17.86
C SER A 308 32.92 7.08 -17.27
#